data_AF-A0A1M6VTJ3-F1
#
_entry.id   AF-A0A1M6VTJ3-F1
#
_cell.length_a   1.000
_cell.length_b   1.000
_cell.length_c   1.000
_cell.angle_alpha   90.00
_cell.angle_beta   90.00
_cell.angle_gamma   90.00
#
_symmetry.space_group_name_H-M   'P 1'
#
loop_
_entity.id
_entity.type
_entity.pdbx_description
1 polymer ?
#
loop_
_entity_poly.entity_id
_entity_poly.type
_entity_poly.pdbx_seq_one_letter_code
_entity_poly.pdbx_strand_id
1 'polypeptide(L)'
;MAYMNIIGERFGLLTVRDQYRNEKGYLICLCECECGNMKEIHKSNITAHRTKSCGCLEEKNRRKFNDITDMSFGRLKAISPTDQRKDGNIIWECICECGETVYVTGRNLTRGFTKSCGCLSEEKRDITNQRFSHLIALYPDDASKKGRRKWICSCDCGNTCSVSISNLRNGHTRSCGCLHEIEYRTMIDGTCLELIASTKVPRDNRSGIKGVSYYSRTDSWVATLNFKGRHYYLGNHDTIIEAAKARWQAEDEILMPFIEENRHLLKE
;
A
#
# COMPACT_ATOMS: atom_id res chain seq x y z
N MET A 1 -21.82 -30.67 -49.17
CA MET A 1 -22.04 -30.64 -47.71
C MET A 1 -23.37 -29.94 -47.47
N ALA A 2 -24.34 -30.65 -46.92
CA ALA A 2 -25.72 -30.18 -46.80
C ALA A 2 -25.79 -28.86 -46.02
N TYR A 3 -26.43 -27.84 -46.61
CA TYR A 3 -26.87 -26.67 -45.86
C TYR A 3 -27.89 -27.14 -44.83
N MET A 4 -27.47 -27.33 -43.57
CA MET A 4 -28.42 -27.53 -42.48
C MET A 4 -29.24 -26.26 -42.35
N ASN A 5 -30.49 -26.32 -42.80
CA ASN A 5 -31.47 -25.26 -42.63
C ASN A 5 -31.94 -25.28 -41.18
N ILE A 6 -31.69 -24.19 -40.46
CA ILE A 6 -32.09 -24.04 -39.05
C ILE A 6 -33.24 -23.03 -38.90
N ILE A 7 -33.92 -22.68 -40.00
CA ILE A 7 -35.12 -21.84 -39.96
C ILE A 7 -36.19 -22.55 -39.12
N GLY A 8 -36.82 -21.80 -38.23
CA GLY A 8 -37.82 -22.29 -37.28
C GLY A 8 -37.23 -22.83 -35.98
N GLU A 9 -35.93 -23.10 -35.92
CA GLU A 9 -35.28 -23.54 -34.69
C GLU A 9 -35.11 -22.38 -33.70
N ARG A 10 -35.15 -22.74 -32.41
CA ARG A 10 -35.06 -21.80 -31.29
C ARG A 10 -33.74 -22.00 -30.53
N PHE A 11 -33.01 -20.91 -30.33
CA PHE A 11 -31.74 -20.86 -29.59
C PHE A 11 -31.85 -19.83 -28.46
N GLY A 12 -32.12 -20.30 -27.24
CA GLY A 12 -32.40 -19.42 -26.10
C GLY A 12 -33.73 -18.69 -26.26
N LEU A 13 -33.68 -17.34 -26.34
CA LEU A 13 -34.84 -16.47 -26.57
C LEU A 13 -34.98 -16.07 -28.04
N LEU A 14 -34.23 -16.67 -28.96
CA LEU A 14 -34.17 -16.30 -30.38
C LEU A 14 -34.73 -17.44 -31.24
N THR A 15 -35.69 -17.12 -32.10
CA THR A 15 -36.21 -18.04 -33.13
C THR A 15 -35.72 -17.60 -34.49
N VAL A 16 -35.10 -18.51 -35.25
CA VAL A 16 -34.59 -18.19 -36.59
C VAL A 16 -35.78 -18.06 -37.55
N ARG A 17 -35.97 -16.88 -38.13
CA ARG A 17 -37.02 -16.62 -39.13
C ARG A 17 -36.49 -16.74 -40.55
N ASP A 18 -35.26 -16.31 -40.78
CA ASP A 18 -34.64 -16.39 -42.11
C ASP A 18 -33.12 -16.64 -42.00
N GLN A 19 -32.52 -17.13 -43.08
CA GLN A 19 -31.07 -17.28 -43.21
C GLN A 19 -30.60 -16.89 -44.62
N TYR A 20 -29.57 -16.06 -44.71
CA TYR A 20 -29.01 -15.61 -45.99
C TYR A 20 -27.50 -15.39 -45.88
N ARG A 21 -26.84 -15.14 -47.01
CA ARG A 21 -25.44 -14.67 -47.04
C ARG A 21 -25.41 -13.18 -47.21
N ASN A 22 -24.66 -12.49 -46.36
CA ASN A 22 -24.41 -11.06 -46.56
C ASN A 22 -23.43 -10.81 -47.71
N GLU A 23 -23.22 -9.55 -48.06
CA GLU A 23 -22.30 -9.11 -49.13
C GLU A 23 -20.87 -9.62 -48.98
N LYS A 24 -20.44 -9.90 -47.74
CA LYS A 24 -19.11 -10.45 -47.41
C LYS A 24 -19.08 -11.99 -47.40
N GLY A 25 -20.18 -12.63 -47.79
CA GLY A 25 -20.32 -14.08 -47.87
C GLY A 25 -20.57 -14.79 -46.53
N TYR A 26 -20.72 -14.08 -45.41
CA TYR A 26 -21.03 -14.69 -44.12
C TYR A 26 -22.49 -15.15 -44.06
N LEU A 27 -22.71 -16.33 -43.49
CA LEU A 27 -24.06 -16.83 -43.19
C LEU A 27 -24.65 -16.10 -41.98
N ILE A 28 -25.71 -15.34 -42.22
CA ILE A 28 -26.46 -14.57 -41.24
C ILE A 28 -27.83 -15.22 -41.05
N CYS A 29 -28.27 -15.28 -39.80
CA CYS A 29 -29.62 -15.65 -39.42
C CYS A 29 -30.35 -14.38 -38.96
N LEU A 30 -31.53 -14.14 -39.53
CA LEU A 30 -32.47 -13.15 -39.00
C LEU A 30 -33.31 -13.84 -37.93
N CYS A 31 -33.14 -13.41 -36.69
CA CYS A 31 -33.79 -14.03 -35.54
C CYS A 31 -34.81 -13.07 -34.92
N GLU A 32 -35.99 -13.59 -34.61
CA GLU A 32 -36.97 -12.91 -33.77
C GLU A 32 -36.72 -13.28 -32.31
N CYS A 33 -36.59 -12.29 -31.44
CA CYS A 33 -36.47 -12.52 -30.01
C CYS A 33 -37.84 -12.55 -29.33
N GLU A 34 -37.99 -13.29 -28.23
CA GLU A 34 -39.22 -13.30 -27.43
C GLU A 34 -39.70 -11.92 -26.96
N CYS A 35 -38.82 -10.92 -26.91
CA CYS A 35 -39.22 -9.54 -26.62
C CYS A 35 -39.79 -8.78 -27.84
N GLY A 36 -40.00 -9.46 -28.97
CA GLY A 36 -40.51 -8.89 -30.22
C GLY A 36 -39.47 -8.24 -31.13
N ASN A 37 -38.20 -8.17 -30.70
CA ASN A 37 -37.14 -7.52 -31.49
C ASN A 37 -36.53 -8.49 -32.51
N MET A 38 -36.33 -8.00 -33.73
CA MET A 38 -35.58 -8.69 -34.78
C MET A 38 -34.08 -8.39 -34.67
N LYS A 39 -33.24 -9.40 -34.86
CA LYS A 39 -31.78 -9.24 -34.83
C LYS A 39 -31.07 -10.13 -35.84
N GLU A 40 -30.14 -9.54 -36.58
CA GLU A 40 -29.21 -10.26 -37.45
C GLU A 40 -28.03 -10.81 -36.65
N ILE A 41 -27.80 -12.11 -36.73
CA ILE A 41 -26.77 -12.80 -35.95
C ILE A 41 -26.03 -13.77 -36.88
N HIS A 42 -24.71 -13.81 -36.79
CA HIS A 42 -23.93 -14.82 -37.52
C HIS A 42 -24.39 -16.23 -37.15
N LYS A 43 -24.62 -17.09 -38.15
CA LYS A 43 -25.05 -18.48 -37.95
C LYS A 43 -24.13 -19.24 -36.99
N SER A 44 -22.82 -18.98 -37.06
CA SER A 44 -21.83 -19.57 -36.16
C SER A 44 -22.02 -19.19 -34.68
N ASN A 45 -22.52 -17.99 -34.38
CA ASN A 45 -22.78 -17.54 -33.00
C ASN A 45 -24.10 -18.10 -32.46
N ILE A 46 -25.08 -18.35 -33.33
CA ILE A 46 -26.33 -19.03 -33.00
C ILE A 46 -26.05 -20.50 -32.69
N THR A 47 -25.41 -21.23 -33.61
CA THR A 47 -25.15 -22.67 -33.44
C THR A 47 -24.18 -22.96 -32.30
N ALA A 48 -23.21 -22.08 -32.04
CA ALA A 48 -22.33 -22.18 -30.87
C ALA A 48 -22.97 -21.68 -29.55
N HIS A 49 -24.26 -21.32 -29.56
CA HIS A 49 -25.02 -20.85 -28.38
C HIS A 49 -24.41 -19.62 -27.67
N ARG A 50 -23.64 -18.81 -28.41
CA ARG A 50 -22.99 -17.60 -27.90
C ARG A 50 -23.96 -16.43 -27.79
N THR A 51 -24.97 -16.38 -28.66
CA THR A 51 -26.02 -15.35 -28.62
C THR A 51 -27.33 -15.99 -28.21
N LYS A 52 -27.83 -15.63 -27.03
CA LYS A 52 -29.03 -16.23 -26.42
C LYS A 52 -30.26 -15.32 -26.48
N SER A 53 -30.07 -14.03 -26.78
CA SER A 53 -31.13 -13.03 -26.86
C SER A 53 -30.73 -11.91 -27.83
N CYS A 54 -31.66 -11.00 -28.14
CA CYS A 54 -31.31 -9.80 -28.90
C CYS A 54 -30.42 -8.81 -28.13
N GLY A 55 -30.14 -9.06 -26.84
CA GLY A 55 -29.51 -8.17 -25.87
C GLY A 55 -30.41 -7.85 -24.68
N CYS A 56 -31.70 -8.20 -24.77
CA CYS A 56 -32.71 -7.92 -23.74
C CYS A 56 -32.47 -8.72 -22.44
N LEU A 57 -31.90 -9.93 -22.53
CA LEU A 57 -31.56 -10.73 -21.36
C LEU A 57 -30.40 -10.10 -20.59
N GLU A 58 -29.36 -9.67 -21.31
CA GLU A 58 -28.20 -8.97 -20.77
C GLU A 58 -28.60 -7.63 -20.16
N GLU A 59 -29.53 -6.90 -20.79
CA GLU A 59 -30.09 -5.67 -20.24
C GLU A 59 -30.86 -5.90 -18.94
N LYS A 60 -31.76 -6.89 -18.90
CA LYS A 60 -32.47 -7.29 -17.66
C LYS A 60 -31.48 -7.67 -16.56
N ASN A 61 -30.43 -8.43 -16.89
CA ASN A 61 -29.42 -8.84 -15.92
C ASN A 61 -28.55 -7.67 -15.43
N ARG A 62 -28.23 -6.69 -16.28
CA ARG A 62 -27.52 -5.46 -15.87
C ARG A 62 -28.36 -4.59 -14.92
N ARG A 63 -29.69 -4.62 -15.07
CA ARG A 63 -30.60 -3.89 -14.18
C ARG A 63 -30.78 -4.57 -12.83
N LYS A 64 -30.53 -5.88 -12.71
CA LYS A 64 -30.53 -6.55 -11.41
C LYS A 64 -29.45 -5.94 -10.51
N PHE A 65 -29.80 -5.82 -9.24
CA PHE A 65 -28.89 -5.48 -8.16
C PHE A 65 -29.31 -6.28 -6.93
N ASN A 66 -28.36 -6.49 -6.02
CA ASN A 66 -28.70 -7.07 -4.72
C ASN A 66 -29.28 -5.95 -3.87
N ASP A 67 -30.51 -6.14 -3.41
CA ASP A 67 -31.13 -5.25 -2.45
C ASP A 67 -30.39 -5.38 -1.11
N ILE A 68 -29.85 -4.27 -0.63
CA ILE A 68 -29.12 -4.16 0.63
C ILE A 68 -29.78 -3.14 1.56
N THR A 69 -31.07 -2.86 1.34
CA THR A 69 -31.87 -1.96 2.20
C THR A 69 -31.78 -2.40 3.66
N ASP A 70 -31.66 -1.42 4.56
CA ASP A 70 -31.49 -1.57 6.01
C ASP A 70 -30.20 -2.28 6.47
N MET A 71 -29.34 -2.73 5.55
CA MET A 71 -28.05 -3.32 5.92
C MET A 71 -27.06 -2.26 6.37
N SER A 72 -26.21 -2.65 7.34
CA SER A 72 -25.17 -1.78 7.92
C SER A 72 -23.77 -2.17 7.44
N PHE A 73 -22.96 -1.16 7.12
CA PHE A 73 -21.60 -1.27 6.58
C PHE A 73 -20.66 -0.32 7.31
N GLY A 74 -20.11 -0.76 8.45
CA GLY A 74 -19.44 0.14 9.38
C GLY A 74 -20.45 1.12 9.99
N ARG A 75 -20.19 2.44 9.90
CA ARG A 75 -21.09 3.50 10.35
C ARG A 75 -22.14 3.92 9.33
N LEU A 76 -22.27 3.21 8.21
CA LEU A 76 -23.25 3.53 7.16
C LEU A 76 -24.39 2.53 7.20
N LYS A 77 -25.63 3.02 7.18
CA LYS A 77 -26.82 2.22 6.95
C LYS A 77 -27.40 2.55 5.57
N ALA A 78 -27.58 1.54 4.73
CA ALA A 78 -28.17 1.71 3.41
C ALA A 78 -29.69 1.92 3.54
N ILE A 79 -30.20 3.01 2.97
CA ILE A 79 -31.61 3.41 3.07
C ILE A 79 -32.38 3.03 1.82
N SER A 80 -31.86 3.39 0.64
CA SER A 80 -32.57 3.14 -0.61
C SER A 80 -31.59 3.06 -1.80
N PRO A 81 -31.94 2.29 -2.84
CA PRO A 81 -31.24 2.34 -4.11
C PRO A 81 -31.63 3.60 -4.88
N THR A 82 -30.66 4.24 -5.53
CA THR A 82 -30.91 5.37 -6.44
C THR A 82 -30.98 4.89 -7.90
N ASP A 83 -31.48 5.74 -8.79
CA ASP A 83 -31.45 5.47 -10.23
C ASP A 83 -30.05 5.59 -10.84
N GLN A 84 -29.08 6.12 -10.10
CA GLN A 84 -27.73 6.35 -10.58
C GLN A 84 -26.87 5.08 -10.48
N ARG A 85 -25.99 4.91 -11.47
CA ARG A 85 -25.02 3.82 -11.52
C ARG A 85 -23.63 4.33 -11.79
N LYS A 86 -22.65 3.66 -11.18
CA LYS A 86 -21.22 3.86 -11.45
C LYS A 86 -20.55 2.52 -11.71
N ASP A 87 -19.90 2.40 -12.86
CA ASP A 87 -19.24 1.16 -13.32
C ASP A 87 -20.19 -0.05 -13.28
N GLY A 88 -21.46 0.16 -13.67
CA GLY A 88 -22.52 -0.86 -13.65
C GLY A 88 -23.14 -1.14 -12.27
N ASN A 89 -22.60 -0.58 -11.19
CA ASN A 89 -23.10 -0.79 -9.82
C ASN A 89 -24.10 0.30 -9.45
N ILE A 90 -25.20 -0.09 -8.82
CA ILE A 90 -26.18 0.85 -8.27
C ILE A 90 -25.58 1.67 -7.12
N ILE A 91 -25.88 2.96 -7.12
CA ILE A 91 -25.52 3.89 -6.05
C ILE A 91 -26.65 3.85 -5.01
N TRP A 92 -26.27 3.71 -3.75
CA TRP A 92 -27.16 3.67 -2.60
C TRP A 92 -27.08 4.97 -1.84
N GLU A 93 -28.24 5.49 -1.45
CA GLU A 93 -28.35 6.50 -0.41
C GLU A 93 -28.12 5.84 0.94
N CYS A 94 -27.14 6.34 1.69
CA CYS A 94 -26.76 5.81 2.99
C CYS A 94 -26.80 6.92 4.02
N ILE A 95 -27.35 6.65 5.20
CA ILE A 95 -27.22 7.53 6.35
C ILE A 95 -26.03 7.06 7.19
N CYS A 96 -25.17 8.00 7.58
CA CYS A 96 -24.10 7.70 8.50
C CYS A 96 -24.52 7.94 9.95
N GLU A 97 -23.92 7.22 10.90
CA GLU A 97 -24.06 7.51 12.34
C GLU A 97 -23.69 8.96 12.70
N CYS A 98 -22.89 9.64 11.85
CA CYS A 98 -22.56 11.06 11.96
C CYS A 98 -23.75 12.00 11.65
N GLY A 99 -24.87 11.47 11.16
CA GLY A 99 -26.04 12.22 10.69
C GLY A 99 -26.01 12.61 9.20
N GLU A 100 -24.83 12.52 8.56
CA GLU A 100 -24.67 12.89 7.15
C GLU A 100 -25.16 11.79 6.19
N THR A 101 -25.82 12.22 5.12
CA THR A 101 -26.23 11.34 4.02
C THR A 101 -25.13 11.28 2.95
N VAL A 102 -24.77 10.08 2.51
CA VAL A 102 -23.77 9.86 1.46
C VAL A 102 -24.22 8.86 0.42
N TYR A 103 -23.72 9.03 -0.81
CA TYR A 103 -24.06 8.20 -1.96
C TYR A 103 -22.90 7.26 -2.31
N VAL A 104 -23.09 5.95 -2.12
CA VAL A 104 -22.02 4.95 -2.22
C VAL A 104 -22.46 3.79 -3.10
N THR A 105 -21.56 3.26 -3.93
CA THR A 105 -21.88 2.09 -4.74
C THR A 105 -22.07 0.84 -3.87
N GLY A 106 -23.03 -0.02 -4.21
CA GLY A 106 -23.27 -1.27 -3.48
C GLY A 106 -22.01 -2.15 -3.38
N ARG A 107 -21.15 -2.11 -4.40
CA ARG A 107 -19.83 -2.79 -4.40
C ARG A 107 -18.90 -2.28 -3.30
N ASN A 108 -18.83 -0.97 -3.07
CA ASN A 108 -17.93 -0.40 -2.07
C ASN A 108 -18.41 -0.67 -0.65
N LEU A 109 -19.74 -0.68 -0.45
CA LEU A 109 -20.38 -1.06 0.82
C LEU A 109 -20.07 -2.53 1.14
N THR A 110 -20.43 -3.44 0.23
CA THR A 110 -20.26 -4.88 0.42
C THR A 110 -18.81 -5.33 0.56
N ARG A 111 -17.86 -4.71 -0.15
CA ARG A 111 -16.42 -5.00 0.02
C ARG A 111 -15.78 -4.30 1.21
N GLY A 112 -16.51 -3.42 1.91
CA GLY A 112 -16.01 -2.68 3.07
C GLY A 112 -14.98 -1.59 2.72
N PHE A 113 -14.96 -1.09 1.49
CA PHE A 113 -14.10 0.03 1.09
C PHE A 113 -14.62 1.37 1.60
N THR A 114 -15.93 1.47 1.86
CA THR A 114 -16.55 2.67 2.41
C THR A 114 -17.31 2.30 3.67
N LYS A 115 -16.89 2.85 4.81
CA LYS A 115 -17.39 2.50 6.16
C LYS A 115 -18.01 3.69 6.92
N SER A 116 -17.97 4.90 6.35
CA SER A 116 -18.54 6.11 6.94
C SER A 116 -18.69 7.21 5.89
N CYS A 117 -19.35 8.31 6.28
CA CYS A 117 -19.42 9.57 5.55
C CYS A 117 -18.03 10.22 5.29
N GLY A 118 -16.97 9.73 5.94
CA GLY A 118 -15.66 10.35 6.00
C GLY A 118 -15.26 10.73 7.43
N CYS A 119 -16.23 10.81 8.34
CA CYS A 119 -16.04 11.13 9.76
C CYS A 119 -15.02 10.24 10.46
N LEU A 120 -15.01 8.92 10.20
CA LEU A 120 -14.02 8.00 10.78
C LEU A 120 -12.58 8.39 10.40
N SER A 121 -12.38 8.91 9.19
CA SER A 121 -11.07 9.36 8.73
C SER A 121 -10.69 10.67 9.42
N GLU A 122 -11.64 11.58 9.60
CA GLU A 122 -11.39 12.88 10.23
C GLU A 122 -11.13 12.76 11.73
N GLU A 123 -11.89 11.92 12.45
CA GLU A 123 -11.61 11.58 13.86
C GLU A 123 -10.21 10.98 14.02
N LYS A 124 -9.81 10.08 13.12
CA LYS A 124 -8.45 9.52 13.12
C LYS A 124 -7.39 10.52 12.70
N ARG A 125 -7.73 11.66 12.14
CA ARG A 125 -6.77 12.70 11.75
C ARG A 125 -6.57 13.71 12.85
N ASP A 126 -7.58 13.92 13.69
CA ASP A 126 -7.45 14.74 14.87
C ASP A 126 -6.57 14.03 15.91
N ILE A 127 -5.43 14.66 16.20
CA ILE A 127 -4.49 14.22 17.21
C ILE A 127 -4.27 15.30 18.26
N THR A 128 -5.17 16.29 18.35
CA THR A 128 -5.08 17.38 19.32
C THR A 128 -4.89 16.84 20.74
N ASN A 129 -3.90 17.39 21.45
CA ASN A 129 -3.46 17.00 22.79
C ASN A 129 -2.92 15.57 22.93
N GLN A 130 -2.71 14.84 21.84
CA GLN A 130 -2.04 13.54 21.90
C GLN A 130 -0.52 13.73 22.06
N ARG A 131 0.07 12.94 22.96
CA ARG A 131 1.51 12.94 23.23
C ARG A 131 2.24 11.88 22.40
N PHE A 132 3.32 12.28 21.76
CA PHE A 132 4.22 11.47 20.95
C PHE A 132 5.66 11.68 21.43
N SER A 133 6.18 10.79 22.27
CA SER A 133 7.47 11.00 22.95
C SER A 133 7.50 12.35 23.69
N HIS A 134 8.35 13.30 23.28
CA HIS A 134 8.49 14.63 23.88
C HIS A 134 7.67 15.71 23.18
N LEU A 135 6.72 15.32 22.32
CA LEU A 135 5.90 16.23 21.55
C LEU A 135 4.42 16.07 21.93
N ILE A 136 3.71 17.17 22.10
CA ILE A 136 2.26 17.22 22.24
C ILE A 136 1.70 17.94 21.02
N ALA A 137 0.83 17.27 20.26
CA ALA A 137 0.22 17.88 19.08
C ALA A 137 -0.81 18.94 19.49
N LEU A 138 -0.67 20.16 18.98
CA LEU A 138 -1.53 21.30 19.33
C LEU A 138 -2.64 21.51 18.30
N TYR A 139 -2.25 21.77 17.06
CA TYR A 139 -3.20 22.06 15.97
C TYR A 139 -2.60 21.72 14.60
N PRO A 140 -3.45 21.51 13.56
CA PRO A 140 -2.99 21.31 12.19
C PRO A 140 -2.17 22.51 11.69
N ASP A 141 -1.08 22.24 10.97
CA ASP A 141 -0.28 23.27 10.32
C ASP A 141 -0.89 23.62 8.96
N ASP A 142 -1.59 24.76 8.91
CA ASP A 142 -2.28 25.27 7.72
C ASP A 142 -1.33 25.67 6.57
N ALA A 143 -0.03 25.84 6.85
CA ALA A 143 0.97 26.10 5.81
C ALA A 143 1.28 24.86 4.96
N SER A 144 0.77 23.69 5.35
CA SER A 144 1.01 22.44 4.62
C SER A 144 0.17 22.30 3.35
N LYS A 145 0.83 22.07 2.21
CA LYS A 145 0.18 21.77 0.93
C LYS A 145 -0.70 20.51 1.02
N LYS A 146 -1.80 20.49 0.25
CA LYS A 146 -2.72 19.34 0.10
C LYS A 146 -1.93 18.03 -0.05
N GLY A 147 -2.05 17.14 0.93
CA GLY A 147 -1.50 15.77 0.90
C GLY A 147 -0.40 15.46 1.93
N ARG A 148 0.21 16.46 2.58
CA ARG A 148 1.24 16.24 3.63
C ARG A 148 0.90 16.97 4.93
N ARG A 149 -0.33 16.82 5.44
CA ARG A 149 -0.79 17.50 6.67
C ARG A 149 0.24 17.34 7.79
N LYS A 150 0.79 18.47 8.22
CA LYS A 150 1.68 18.56 9.37
C LYS A 150 0.87 19.08 10.56
N TRP A 151 1.42 18.90 11.74
CA TRP A 151 0.88 19.37 13.00
C TRP A 151 1.93 20.22 13.69
N ILE A 152 1.51 21.37 14.21
CA ILE A 152 2.30 22.13 15.15
C ILE A 152 2.26 21.37 16.48
N CYS A 153 3.45 21.05 16.98
CA CYS A 153 3.63 20.32 18.23
C CYS A 153 4.41 21.18 19.22
N SER A 154 3.99 21.17 20.48
CA SER A 154 4.79 21.67 21.60
C SER A 154 5.76 20.59 22.05
N CYS A 155 7.03 20.94 22.26
CA CYS A 155 8.02 20.04 22.80
C CYS A 155 8.24 20.28 24.29
N ASP A 156 8.59 19.23 25.03
CA ASP A 156 8.94 19.32 26.47
C ASP A 156 10.05 20.37 26.76
N CYS A 157 10.91 20.70 25.78
CA CYS A 157 11.94 21.74 25.91
C CYS A 157 11.41 23.18 25.79
N GLY A 158 10.11 23.37 25.54
CA GLY A 158 9.46 24.67 25.37
C GLY A 158 9.36 25.15 23.92
N ASN A 159 10.11 24.56 22.98
CA ASN A 159 10.02 24.93 21.56
C ASN A 159 8.86 24.25 20.84
N THR A 160 8.42 24.85 19.73
CA THR A 160 7.41 24.27 18.83
C THR A 160 8.01 23.79 17.52
N CYS A 161 7.47 22.73 16.92
CA CYS A 161 7.90 22.24 15.60
C CYS A 161 6.71 21.79 14.74
N SER A 162 6.90 21.81 13.42
CA SER A 162 5.93 21.32 12.43
C SER A 162 6.30 19.92 11.96
N VAL A 163 5.48 18.92 12.27
CA VAL A 163 5.79 17.50 12.05
C VAL A 163 4.65 16.79 11.33
N SER A 164 4.96 15.86 10.41
CA SER A 164 3.92 15.05 9.78
C SER A 164 3.29 14.06 10.76
N ILE A 165 1.98 13.84 10.65
CA ILE A 165 1.25 12.86 11.48
C ILE A 165 1.85 11.44 11.38
N SER A 166 2.38 11.08 10.20
CA SER A 166 3.04 9.79 10.00
C SER A 166 4.30 9.63 10.83
N ASN A 167 5.12 10.70 10.92
CA ASN A 167 6.36 10.66 11.67
C ASN A 167 6.12 10.64 13.17
N LEU A 168 5.08 11.32 13.65
CA LEU A 168 4.62 11.27 15.04
C LEU A 168 4.20 9.83 15.41
N ARG A 169 3.33 9.21 14.59
CA ARG A 169 2.82 7.84 14.84
C ARG A 169 3.88 6.76 14.75
N ASN A 170 4.79 6.86 13.78
CA ASN A 170 5.85 5.87 13.58
C ASN A 170 7.07 6.12 14.49
N GLY A 171 7.09 7.22 15.26
CA GLY A 171 8.19 7.57 16.15
C GLY A 171 9.45 8.08 15.44
N HIS A 172 9.37 8.48 14.17
CA HIS A 172 10.50 9.07 13.43
C HIS A 172 10.84 10.50 13.90
N THR A 173 9.89 11.19 14.53
CA THR A 173 10.13 12.51 15.11
C THR A 173 9.68 12.49 16.57
N ARG A 174 10.66 12.56 17.48
CA ARG A 174 10.45 12.39 18.93
C ARG A 174 10.55 13.69 19.72
N SER A 175 11.07 14.75 19.12
CA SER A 175 11.21 16.10 19.67
C SER A 175 11.29 17.14 18.55
N CYS A 176 11.41 18.43 18.92
CA CYS A 176 11.64 19.52 17.98
C CYS A 176 13.04 19.54 17.36
N GLY A 177 13.88 18.54 17.64
CA GLY A 177 15.31 18.55 17.32
C GLY A 177 16.20 18.70 18.55
N CYS A 178 15.65 19.09 19.71
CA CYS A 178 16.42 19.21 20.96
C CYS A 178 16.95 17.87 21.50
N LEU A 179 16.44 16.73 21.00
CA LEU A 179 17.02 15.43 21.32
C LEU A 179 18.34 15.19 20.57
N HIS A 180 18.65 15.96 19.52
CA HIS A 180 20.00 15.92 18.93
C HIS A 180 21.05 16.56 19.85
N GLU A 181 20.65 17.37 20.83
CA GLU A 181 21.56 17.92 21.84
C GLU A 181 21.70 17.03 23.08
N ILE A 182 20.95 15.93 23.17
CA ILE A 182 20.96 15.06 24.36
C ILE A 182 21.08 13.59 23.91
N GLU A 183 22.29 13.24 23.49
CA GLU A 183 23.05 12.06 23.97
C GLU A 183 24.41 12.01 23.26
N TYR A 184 25.45 12.34 24.04
CA TYR A 184 26.88 12.32 23.74
C TYR A 184 27.30 11.30 22.67
N ARG A 185 27.54 11.80 21.46
CA ARG A 185 28.51 11.18 20.57
C ARG A 185 29.68 12.13 20.44
N THR A 186 30.79 11.78 21.07
CA THR A 186 32.05 12.50 20.93
C THR A 186 32.57 12.21 19.53
N MET A 187 32.37 13.17 18.63
CA MET A 187 32.83 13.10 17.26
C MET A 187 34.25 13.67 17.16
N ILE A 188 35.21 12.83 16.79
CA ILE A 188 36.61 13.21 16.60
C ILE A 188 37.04 12.71 15.22
N ASP A 189 37.50 13.60 14.36
CA ASP A 189 37.89 13.31 12.97
C ASP A 189 36.84 12.50 12.18
N GLY A 190 35.56 12.88 12.31
CA GLY A 190 34.47 12.19 11.63
C GLY A 190 34.16 10.78 12.16
N THR A 191 34.73 10.41 13.32
CA THR A 191 34.49 9.12 13.99
C THR A 191 33.79 9.34 15.32
N CYS A 192 32.76 8.54 15.61
CA CYS A 192 32.10 8.56 16.91
C CYS A 192 32.83 7.62 17.87
N LEU A 193 33.41 8.20 18.93
CA LEU A 193 34.25 7.49 19.90
C LEU A 193 33.48 6.38 20.63
N GLU A 194 32.24 6.63 21.04
CA GLU A 194 31.39 5.67 21.75
C GLU A 194 31.00 4.48 20.86
N LEU A 195 30.84 4.69 19.54
CA LEU A 195 30.48 3.62 18.61
C LEU A 195 31.65 2.66 18.34
N ILE A 196 32.87 3.20 18.22
CA ILE A 196 34.07 2.37 18.01
C ILE A 196 34.51 1.68 19.30
N ALA A 197 34.27 2.28 20.47
CA ALA A 197 34.58 1.68 21.78
C ALA A 197 33.51 0.69 22.25
N SER A 198 32.28 0.78 21.75
CA SER A 198 31.18 -0.11 22.15
C SER A 198 31.45 -1.56 21.73
N THR A 199 31.13 -2.52 22.61
CA THR A 199 31.10 -3.95 22.28
C THR A 199 29.78 -4.40 21.64
N LYS A 200 28.75 -3.53 21.63
CA LYS A 200 27.40 -3.87 21.17
C LYS A 200 27.36 -4.09 19.65
N VAL A 201 26.91 -5.26 19.23
CA VAL A 201 26.70 -5.62 17.83
C VAL A 201 25.37 -5.03 17.30
N PRO A 202 25.34 -4.44 16.09
CA PRO A 202 24.09 -3.94 15.48
C PRO A 202 23.03 -5.03 15.30
N ARG A 203 21.74 -4.66 15.40
CA ARG A 203 20.61 -5.61 15.32
C ARG A 203 20.54 -6.38 13.99
N ASP A 204 20.99 -5.76 12.92
CA ASP A 204 21.00 -6.28 11.55
C ASP A 204 22.28 -7.05 11.20
N ASN A 205 23.22 -7.18 12.15
CA ASN A 205 24.41 -7.99 11.98
C ASN A 205 24.06 -9.48 12.06
N ARG A 206 24.41 -10.23 11.02
CA ARG A 206 24.11 -11.67 10.90
C ARG A 206 25.26 -12.59 11.27
N SER A 207 26.49 -12.07 11.33
CA SER A 207 27.70 -12.85 11.63
C SER A 207 27.98 -12.95 13.14
N GLY A 208 27.37 -12.06 13.94
CA GLY A 208 27.71 -11.85 15.35
C GLY A 208 28.98 -11.04 15.56
N ILE A 209 29.66 -10.62 14.48
CA ILE A 209 30.98 -9.95 14.54
C ILE A 209 30.93 -8.66 13.73
N LYS A 210 31.32 -7.54 14.35
CA LYS A 210 31.29 -6.23 13.68
C LYS A 210 32.21 -6.23 12.46
N GLY A 211 31.73 -5.66 11.36
CA GLY A 211 32.53 -5.53 10.13
C GLY A 211 32.86 -6.84 9.42
N VAL A 212 32.32 -7.99 9.87
CA VAL A 212 32.48 -9.29 9.21
C VAL A 212 31.14 -9.72 8.62
N SER A 213 31.14 -10.10 7.35
CA SER A 213 29.93 -10.54 6.64
C SER A 213 30.23 -11.66 5.66
N TYR A 214 29.30 -12.60 5.53
CA TYR A 214 29.37 -13.67 4.54
C TYR A 214 28.92 -13.16 3.16
N TYR A 215 29.70 -13.44 2.12
CA TYR A 215 29.44 -13.05 0.75
C TYR A 215 29.20 -14.29 -0.12
N SER A 216 27.92 -14.56 -0.38
CA SER A 216 27.47 -15.80 -1.04
C SER A 216 27.95 -15.95 -2.49
N ARG A 217 28.33 -14.85 -3.17
CA ARG A 217 28.73 -14.89 -4.58
C ARG A 217 30.11 -15.53 -4.78
N THR A 218 31.00 -15.36 -3.82
CA THR A 218 32.37 -15.91 -3.84
C THR A 218 32.57 -16.97 -2.77
N ASP A 219 31.49 -17.35 -2.08
CA ASP A 219 31.50 -18.27 -0.94
C ASP A 219 32.59 -17.94 0.09
N SER A 220 32.69 -16.67 0.47
CA SER A 220 33.78 -16.18 1.32
C SER A 220 33.29 -15.24 2.42
N TRP A 221 34.04 -15.19 3.51
CA TRP A 221 33.85 -14.27 4.62
C TRP A 221 34.69 -13.01 4.41
N VAL A 222 34.05 -11.86 4.45
CA VAL A 222 34.69 -10.56 4.18
C VAL A 222 34.82 -9.78 5.47
N ALA A 223 36.01 -9.26 5.74
CA ALA A 223 36.28 -8.38 6.87
C ALA A 223 36.55 -6.95 6.37
N THR A 224 35.92 -5.96 7.01
CA THR A 224 36.03 -4.54 6.65
C THR A 224 36.08 -3.68 7.91
N LEU A 225 36.65 -2.48 7.80
CA LEU A 225 36.67 -1.47 8.85
C LEU A 225 36.50 -0.06 8.27
N ASN A 226 35.69 0.78 8.91
CA ASN A 226 35.58 2.20 8.59
C ASN A 226 36.12 3.01 9.75
N PHE A 227 37.04 3.93 9.47
CA PHE A 227 37.64 4.81 10.47
C PHE A 227 38.06 6.14 9.85
N LYS A 228 37.75 7.26 10.50
CA LYS A 228 38.01 8.63 10.01
C LYS A 228 37.61 8.87 8.54
N GLY A 229 36.44 8.35 8.15
CA GLY A 229 35.93 8.46 6.78
C GLY A 229 36.65 7.59 5.73
N ARG A 230 37.62 6.76 6.13
CA ARG A 230 38.33 5.82 5.26
C ARG A 230 37.79 4.40 5.44
N HIS A 231 37.57 3.72 4.30
CA HIS A 231 37.21 2.31 4.24
C HIS A 231 38.46 1.44 4.09
N TYR A 232 38.63 0.48 5.01
CA TYR A 232 39.68 -0.51 5.05
C TYR A 232 39.10 -1.88 4.72
N TYR A 233 39.57 -2.45 3.61
CA TYR A 233 39.24 -3.81 3.22
C TYR A 233 40.29 -4.76 3.77
N LEU A 234 39.88 -5.72 4.59
CA LEU A 234 40.77 -6.61 5.36
C LEU A 234 40.86 -8.02 4.75
N GLY A 235 40.37 -8.17 3.52
CA GLY A 235 40.46 -9.41 2.76
C GLY A 235 39.19 -10.26 2.76
N ASN A 236 39.23 -11.26 1.89
CA ASN A 236 38.31 -12.39 1.84
C ASN A 236 38.98 -13.59 2.50
N HIS A 237 38.20 -14.35 3.26
CA HIS A 237 38.66 -15.48 4.04
C HIS A 237 37.70 -16.66 3.83
N ASP A 238 38.20 -17.88 3.96
CA ASP A 238 37.39 -19.08 3.75
C ASP A 238 36.50 -19.34 4.98
N THR A 239 36.94 -18.91 6.16
CA THR A 239 36.22 -19.10 7.41
C THR A 239 35.88 -17.78 8.12
N ILE A 240 34.77 -17.79 8.88
CA ILE A 240 34.39 -16.65 9.73
C ILE A 240 35.47 -16.34 10.77
N ILE A 241 36.22 -17.35 11.23
CA ILE A 241 37.27 -17.20 12.25
C ILE A 241 38.45 -16.40 11.69
N GLU A 242 38.87 -16.67 10.46
CA GLU A 242 39.95 -15.93 9.80
C GLU A 242 39.54 -14.48 9.53
N ALA A 243 38.31 -14.25 9.04
CA ALA A 243 37.78 -12.90 8.87
C ALA A 243 37.67 -12.14 10.21
N ALA A 244 37.28 -12.83 11.30
CA ALA A 244 37.23 -12.25 12.63
C ALA A 244 38.63 -11.86 13.14
N LYS A 245 39.63 -12.73 12.95
CA LYS A 245 41.03 -12.43 13.31
C LYS A 245 41.55 -11.20 12.56
N ALA A 246 41.33 -11.13 11.25
CA ALA A 246 41.72 -9.97 10.44
C ALA A 246 41.03 -8.68 10.92
N ARG A 247 39.74 -8.77 11.29
CA ARG A 247 38.99 -7.66 11.88
C ARG A 247 39.57 -7.21 13.21
N TRP A 248 39.81 -8.12 14.16
CA TRP A 248 40.34 -7.78 15.49
C TRP A 248 41.75 -7.21 15.42
N GLN A 249 42.61 -7.76 14.55
CA GLN A 249 43.94 -7.20 14.32
C GLN A 249 43.85 -5.75 13.82
N ALA A 250 42.96 -5.46 12.87
CA ALA A 250 42.75 -4.10 12.40
C ALA A 250 42.16 -3.17 13.48
N GLU A 251 41.30 -3.68 14.36
CA GLU A 251 40.80 -2.90 15.51
C GLU A 251 41.95 -2.55 16.49
N ASP A 252 42.83 -3.50 16.77
CA ASP A 252 43.99 -3.30 17.64
C ASP A 252 45.00 -2.31 17.05
N GLU A 253 45.32 -2.44 15.76
CA GLU A 253 46.30 -1.57 15.10
C GLU A 253 45.75 -0.16 14.79
N ILE A 254 44.46 -0.03 14.48
CA ILE A 254 43.88 1.22 13.94
C ILE A 254 42.98 1.93 14.96
N LEU A 255 42.11 1.20 15.66
CA LEU A 255 41.12 1.80 16.55
C LEU A 255 41.66 1.98 17.97
N MET A 256 42.38 1.00 18.52
CA MET A 256 42.82 1.03 19.92
C MET A 256 43.70 2.24 20.25
N PRO A 257 44.72 2.62 19.46
CA PRO A 257 45.52 3.81 19.76
C PRO A 257 44.68 5.08 19.87
N PHE A 258 43.69 5.22 18.98
CA PHE A 258 42.78 6.36 18.96
C PHE A 258 41.78 6.35 20.13
N ILE A 259 41.27 5.17 20.51
CA ILE A 259 40.39 5.03 21.67
C ILE A 259 41.16 5.34 22.96
N GLU A 260 42.41 4.90 23.08
CA GLU A 260 43.25 5.16 24.25
C GLU A 260 43.59 6.64 24.40
N GLU A 261 44.02 7.30 23.32
CA GLU A 261 44.27 8.74 23.29
C GLU A 261 43.06 9.55 23.76
N ASN A 262 41.86 9.13 23.35
CA ASN A 262 40.60 9.84 23.62
C ASN A 262 39.79 9.24 24.78
N ARG A 263 40.34 8.28 25.54
CA ARG A 263 39.60 7.53 26.56
C ARG A 263 38.96 8.42 27.62
N HIS A 264 39.61 9.52 27.95
CA HIS A 264 39.13 10.51 28.92
C HIS A 264 37.81 11.18 28.53
N LEU A 265 37.38 11.08 27.27
CA LEU A 265 36.11 11.63 26.77
C LEU A 265 34.97 10.61 26.82
N LEU A 266 35.26 9.32 27.03
CA LEU A 266 34.25 8.30 27.28
C LEU A 266 33.81 8.44 28.75
N LYS A 267 32.54 8.78 28.96
CA LYS A 267 31.93 8.71 30.29
C LYS A 267 31.78 7.24 30.69
N GLU A 268 32.11 6.89 31.94
CA GLU A 268 31.86 5.57 32.52
C GLU A 268 30.36 5.21 32.53
#